data_AF-W4EZI8-F1
#
_entry.id   AF-W4EZI8-F1
#
_cell.length_a   1.000
_cell.length_b   1.000
_cell.length_c   1.000
_cell.angle_alpha   90.00
_cell.angle_beta   90.00
_cell.angle_gamma   90.00
#
_symmetry.space_group_name_H-M   'P 1'
#
loop_
_entity.id
_entity.type
_entity.pdbx_description
1 polymer ?
#
loop_
_entity_poly.entity_id
_entity_poly.type
_entity_poly.pdbx_seq_one_letter_code
_entity_poly.pdbx_strand_id
1 'polypeptide(L)'
;MSRIFLDPITIGTAIGTTLITSFATKGGSEPIKTLIDIWYLAFGRLQLFSDQKRAKHEAFLESYINELVQEISAILEENLIEPPLSIVGPALEASQYYFEEDSLRSMFAKLVSSSIDSSKSNYAHHSFVEIIKNLSSLDAQNMSLFKTEEFRPLPQDYSPKNPEATAIIKPGIIQITHFGINFLTTCLKFI
;
A
#
# COMPACT_ATOMS: atom_id res chain seq x y z
N MET A 1 -0.51 -3.11 -41.57
CA MET A 1 -0.39 -3.46 -40.15
C MET A 1 -1.33 -2.57 -39.35
N SER A 2 -2.56 -3.03 -39.11
CA SER A 2 -3.54 -2.34 -38.28
C SER A 2 -3.05 -2.36 -36.83
N ARG A 3 -2.69 -1.20 -36.28
CA ARG A 3 -2.52 -1.07 -34.82
C ARG A 3 -3.89 -1.31 -34.20
N ILE A 4 -4.01 -2.39 -33.43
CA ILE A 4 -5.21 -2.69 -32.66
C ILE A 4 -5.29 -1.59 -31.59
N PHE A 5 -6.07 -0.56 -31.87
CA PHE A 5 -6.45 0.43 -30.87
C PHE A 5 -7.48 -0.26 -29.98
N LEU A 6 -7.01 -0.95 -28.95
CA LEU A 6 -7.87 -1.50 -27.91
C LEU A 6 -8.62 -0.31 -27.28
N ASP A 7 -9.93 -0.36 -27.22
CA ASP A 7 -10.74 0.72 -26.65
C ASP A 7 -10.65 0.70 -25.11
N PRO A 8 -10.81 1.84 -24.42
CA PRO A 8 -10.67 1.94 -22.96
C PRO A 8 -11.56 0.97 -22.16
N ILE A 9 -12.70 0.54 -22.72
CA ILE A 9 -13.63 -0.41 -22.09
C ILE A 9 -13.01 -1.81 -22.06
N THR A 10 -12.32 -2.22 -23.13
CA THR A 10 -11.63 -3.52 -23.21
C THR A 10 -10.46 -3.62 -22.23
N ILE A 11 -9.78 -2.51 -21.92
CA ILE A 11 -8.65 -2.49 -20.98
C ILE A 11 -9.13 -2.60 -19.53
N GLY A 12 -10.11 -1.78 -19.12
CA GLY A 12 -10.66 -1.88 -17.77
C GLY A 12 -11.29 -3.25 -17.46
N THR A 13 -11.88 -3.89 -18.47
CA THR A 13 -12.41 -5.26 -18.37
C THR A 13 -11.31 -6.31 -18.34
N ALA A 14 -10.25 -6.20 -19.16
CA ALA A 14 -9.10 -7.11 -19.14
C ALA A 14 -8.37 -7.08 -17.79
N ILE A 15 -8.12 -5.88 -17.27
CA ILE A 15 -7.44 -5.64 -15.99
C ILE A 15 -8.26 -6.19 -14.81
N GLY A 16 -9.58 -5.94 -14.78
CA GLY A 16 -10.48 -6.55 -13.80
C GLY A 16 -10.52 -8.09 -13.90
N THR A 17 -10.40 -8.65 -15.10
CA THR A 17 -10.37 -10.11 -15.33
C THR A 17 -9.10 -10.75 -14.75
N THR A 18 -7.94 -10.09 -14.86
CA THR A 18 -6.68 -10.56 -14.25
C THR A 18 -6.80 -10.64 -12.72
N LEU A 19 -7.45 -9.64 -12.12
CA LEU A 19 -7.71 -9.58 -10.69
C LEU A 19 -8.60 -10.74 -10.23
N ILE A 20 -9.73 -10.97 -10.92
CA ILE A 20 -10.63 -12.10 -10.66
C ILE A 20 -9.89 -13.43 -10.79
N THR A 21 -9.13 -13.62 -11.88
CA THR A 21 -8.45 -14.90 -12.15
C THR A 21 -7.40 -15.18 -11.07
N SER A 22 -6.67 -14.16 -10.64
CA SER A 22 -5.66 -14.27 -9.59
C SER A 22 -6.27 -14.77 -8.28
N PHE A 23 -7.42 -14.21 -7.87
CA PHE A 23 -8.09 -14.63 -6.64
C PHE A 23 -8.95 -15.89 -6.78
N ALA A 24 -9.43 -16.22 -7.98
CA ALA A 24 -10.15 -17.48 -8.23
C ALA A 24 -9.28 -18.71 -7.91
N THR A 25 -7.96 -18.61 -8.09
CA THR A 25 -7.02 -19.71 -7.77
C THR A 25 -6.75 -19.88 -6.28
N LYS A 26 -7.10 -18.90 -5.43
CA LYS A 26 -6.81 -18.90 -3.99
C LYS A 26 -8.02 -19.15 -3.07
N GLY A 27 -9.19 -19.41 -3.65
CA GLY A 27 -10.43 -19.59 -2.90
C GLY A 27 -11.32 -18.38 -3.07
N GLY A 28 -12.48 -18.58 -3.70
CA GLY A 28 -13.50 -17.55 -3.91
C GLY A 28 -14.29 -17.24 -2.64
N SER A 29 -13.59 -16.88 -1.56
CA SER A 29 -14.20 -16.50 -0.28
C SER A 29 -15.04 -15.22 -0.43
N GLU A 30 -16.05 -15.07 0.42
CA GLU A 30 -16.96 -13.91 0.37
C GLU A 30 -16.21 -12.56 0.47
N PRO A 31 -15.21 -12.39 1.37
CA PRO A 31 -14.47 -11.13 1.46
C PRO A 31 -13.72 -10.74 0.19
N ILE A 32 -13.18 -11.73 -0.55
CA ILE A 32 -12.53 -11.49 -1.84
C ILE A 32 -13.54 -11.01 -2.88
N LYS A 33 -14.76 -11.55 -2.89
CA LYS A 33 -15.81 -11.10 -3.81
C LYS A 33 -16.18 -9.65 -3.52
N THR A 34 -16.38 -9.28 -2.25
CA THR A 34 -16.62 -7.89 -1.87
C THR A 34 -15.47 -6.98 -2.31
N LEU A 35 -14.22 -7.40 -2.12
CA LEU A 35 -13.07 -6.60 -2.57
C LEU A 35 -13.10 -6.36 -4.09
N ILE A 36 -13.44 -7.39 -4.88
CA ILE A 36 -13.59 -7.28 -6.33
C ILE A 36 -14.74 -6.31 -6.68
N ASP A 37 -15.85 -6.34 -5.96
CA ASP A 37 -16.96 -5.39 -6.18
C ASP A 37 -16.55 -3.95 -5.86
N ILE A 38 -15.81 -3.72 -4.77
CA ILE A 38 -15.26 -2.38 -4.43
C ILE A 38 -14.26 -1.93 -5.50
N TRP A 39 -13.44 -2.84 -6.02
CA TRP A 39 -12.55 -2.55 -7.15
C TRP A 39 -13.34 -2.07 -8.37
N TYR A 40 -14.39 -2.77 -8.77
CA TYR A 40 -15.23 -2.34 -9.88
C TYR A 40 -15.92 -1.00 -9.62
N LEU A 41 -16.30 -0.71 -8.37
CA LEU A 41 -16.85 0.59 -8.00
C LEU A 41 -15.82 1.71 -8.19
N ALA A 42 -14.59 1.52 -7.72
CA ALA A 42 -13.52 2.51 -7.83
C ALA A 42 -13.02 2.67 -9.27
N PHE A 43 -12.80 1.56 -9.99
CA PHE A 43 -12.09 1.52 -11.27
C PHE A 43 -13.00 1.39 -12.49
N GLY A 44 -14.28 1.02 -12.33
CA GLY A 44 -15.21 0.75 -13.44
C GLY A 44 -15.53 1.95 -14.33
N ARG A 45 -15.10 3.16 -13.95
CA ARG A 45 -15.29 4.41 -14.70
C ARG A 45 -14.00 5.07 -15.19
N LEU A 46 -12.83 4.43 -15.07
CA LEU A 46 -11.57 5.04 -15.52
C LEU A 46 -11.54 5.22 -17.04
N GLN A 47 -11.89 6.42 -17.51
CA GLN A 47 -11.86 6.85 -18.91
C GLN A 47 -10.88 8.02 -19.17
N LEU A 48 -9.96 8.30 -18.23
CA LEU A 48 -9.45 9.67 -18.08
C LEU A 48 -8.10 10.00 -18.77
N PHE A 49 -7.45 9.07 -19.47
CA PHE A 49 -6.12 9.32 -20.04
C PHE A 49 -6.10 9.34 -21.57
N SER A 50 -5.41 10.33 -22.13
CA SER A 50 -5.13 10.40 -23.57
C SER A 50 -4.29 9.20 -24.02
N ASP A 51 -4.41 8.81 -25.29
CA ASP A 51 -3.79 7.58 -25.83
C ASP A 51 -2.29 7.44 -25.56
N GLN A 52 -1.57 8.56 -25.47
CA GLN A 52 -0.14 8.56 -25.18
C GLN A 52 0.20 8.20 -23.72
N LYS A 53 -0.64 8.61 -22.77
CA LYS A 53 -0.47 8.28 -21.33
C LYS A 53 -1.09 6.93 -20.98
N ARG A 54 -1.95 6.40 -21.85
CA ARG A 54 -2.73 5.18 -21.61
C ARG A 54 -1.86 3.95 -21.41
N ALA A 55 -0.96 3.64 -22.34
CA ALA A 55 -0.10 2.45 -22.24
C ALA A 55 0.83 2.47 -21.02
N LYS A 56 1.34 3.65 -20.64
CA LYS A 56 2.18 3.79 -19.44
C LYS A 56 1.36 3.59 -18.17
N HIS A 57 0.17 4.21 -18.12
CA HIS A 57 -0.76 4.06 -17.01
C HIS A 57 -1.25 2.61 -16.84
N GLU A 58 -1.51 1.91 -17.94
CA GLU A 58 -1.87 0.49 -17.98
C GLU A 58 -0.79 -0.38 -17.33
N ALA A 59 0.48 -0.21 -17.73
CA ALA A 59 1.59 -0.97 -17.15
C ALA A 59 1.72 -0.73 -15.64
N PHE A 60 1.50 0.50 -15.16
CA PHE A 60 1.55 0.80 -13.73
C PHE A 60 0.33 0.27 -12.96
N LEU A 61 -0.84 0.24 -13.59
CA LEU A 61 -2.03 -0.39 -13.03
C LEU A 61 -1.86 -1.91 -12.91
N GLU A 62 -1.24 -2.56 -13.91
CA GLU A 62 -0.84 -3.96 -13.80
C GLU A 62 0.14 -4.19 -12.63
N SER A 63 1.14 -3.32 -12.47
CA SER A 63 2.04 -3.38 -11.30
C SER A 63 1.28 -3.27 -9.98
N TYR A 64 0.30 -2.35 -9.89
CA TYR A 64 -0.51 -2.22 -8.68
C TYR A 64 -1.31 -3.49 -8.38
N ILE A 65 -1.91 -4.09 -9.40
CA ILE A 65 -2.66 -5.34 -9.25
C ILE A 65 -1.76 -6.46 -8.78
N ASN A 66 -0.57 -6.59 -9.36
CA ASN A 66 0.38 -7.61 -8.96
C ASN A 66 0.80 -7.45 -7.50
N GLU A 67 1.08 -6.21 -7.06
CA GLU A 67 1.38 -5.90 -5.66
C GLU A 67 0.19 -6.23 -4.75
N LEU A 68 -1.02 -5.79 -5.10
CA LEU A 68 -2.23 -6.06 -4.32
C LEU A 68 -2.51 -7.56 -4.20
N VAL A 69 -2.42 -8.28 -5.31
CA VAL A 69 -2.58 -9.74 -5.35
C VAL A 69 -1.53 -10.39 -4.48
N GLN A 70 -0.26 -9.96 -4.54
CA GLN A 70 0.83 -10.50 -3.73
C GLN A 70 0.59 -10.29 -2.22
N GLU A 71 0.17 -9.10 -1.82
CA GLU A 71 -0.03 -8.80 -0.40
C GLU A 71 -1.24 -9.53 0.18
N ILE A 72 -2.35 -9.58 -0.57
CA ILE A 72 -3.55 -10.31 -0.15
C ILE A 72 -3.30 -11.82 -0.16
N SER A 73 -2.52 -12.27 -1.12
CA SER A 73 -2.05 -13.66 -1.25
C SER A 73 -1.28 -14.18 -0.05
N ALA A 74 -0.67 -13.30 0.74
CA ALA A 74 0.11 -13.64 1.92
C ALA A 74 -0.76 -13.75 3.19
N ILE A 75 -2.03 -13.35 3.12
CA ILE A 75 -2.98 -13.46 4.24
C ILE A 75 -3.44 -14.93 4.33
N LEU A 76 -3.44 -15.47 5.55
CA LEU A 76 -4.01 -16.81 5.81
C LEU A 76 -5.52 -16.76 5.61
N GLU A 77 -6.10 -17.82 5.03
CA GLU A 77 -7.52 -17.84 4.67
C GLU A 77 -8.43 -17.63 5.90
N GLU A 78 -8.06 -18.16 7.07
CA GLU A 78 -8.77 -17.95 8.33
C GLU A 78 -8.68 -16.52 8.87
N ASN A 79 -7.70 -15.74 8.43
CA ASN A 79 -7.53 -14.35 8.83
C ASN A 79 -8.24 -13.37 7.89
N LEU A 80 -8.78 -13.86 6.77
CA LEU A 80 -9.43 -12.98 5.82
C LEU A 80 -10.80 -12.53 6.35
N ILE A 81 -10.98 -11.22 6.47
CA ILE A 81 -12.21 -10.60 6.96
C ILE A 81 -12.83 -9.67 5.93
N GLU A 82 -14.10 -9.33 6.16
CA GLU A 82 -14.85 -8.46 5.27
C GLU A 82 -14.13 -7.11 5.06
N PRO A 83 -13.94 -6.66 3.81
CA PRO A 83 -13.22 -5.43 3.52
C PRO A 83 -13.92 -4.20 4.13
N PRO A 84 -13.26 -3.43 5.01
CA PRO A 84 -13.87 -2.22 5.56
C PRO A 84 -13.97 -1.15 4.47
N LEU A 85 -15.19 -0.89 4.00
CA LEU A 85 -15.45 0.05 2.90
C LEU A 85 -14.90 1.46 3.18
N SER A 86 -14.86 1.87 4.44
CA SER A 86 -14.31 3.16 4.89
C SER A 86 -12.80 3.32 4.69
N ILE A 87 -12.07 2.22 4.49
CA ILE A 87 -10.62 2.22 4.20
C ILE A 87 -10.39 1.80 2.75
N VAL A 88 -10.92 0.65 2.34
CA VAL A 88 -10.63 0.04 1.04
C VAL A 88 -11.16 0.88 -0.10
N GLY A 89 -12.39 1.39 -0.01
CA GLY A 89 -12.97 2.25 -1.06
C GLY A 89 -12.10 3.49 -1.32
N PRO A 90 -11.90 4.37 -0.31
CA PRO A 90 -11.06 5.54 -0.45
C PRO A 90 -9.61 5.24 -0.84
N ALA A 91 -9.01 4.14 -0.36
CA ALA A 91 -7.66 3.74 -0.73
C ALA A 91 -7.56 3.39 -2.22
N LEU A 92 -8.50 2.59 -2.73
CA LEU A 92 -8.56 2.22 -4.15
C LEU A 92 -8.81 3.44 -5.04
N GLU A 93 -9.76 4.30 -4.69
CA GLU A 93 -10.03 5.55 -5.42
C GLU A 93 -8.82 6.49 -5.44
N ALA A 94 -8.18 6.71 -4.29
CA ALA A 94 -7.01 7.58 -4.21
C ALA A 94 -5.83 7.03 -5.02
N SER A 95 -5.58 5.72 -4.96
CA SER A 95 -4.42 5.07 -5.60
C SER A 95 -4.32 5.33 -7.11
N GLN A 96 -5.44 5.61 -7.78
CA GLN A 96 -5.54 5.88 -9.23
C GLN A 96 -4.58 6.95 -9.73
N TYR A 97 -4.23 7.91 -8.87
CA TYR A 97 -3.36 9.04 -9.21
C TYR A 97 -1.89 8.80 -8.87
N TYR A 98 -1.55 7.69 -8.20
CA TYR A 98 -0.23 7.43 -7.63
C TYR A 98 0.43 6.15 -8.16
N PHE A 99 -0.14 5.51 -9.19
CA PHE A 99 0.43 4.28 -9.74
C PHE A 99 1.83 4.42 -10.31
N GLU A 100 2.22 5.61 -10.79
CA GLU A 100 3.59 5.82 -11.30
C GLU A 100 4.64 5.89 -10.18
N GLU A 101 4.21 6.11 -8.94
CA GLU A 101 5.07 6.29 -7.78
C GLU A 101 5.15 4.97 -6.99
N ASP A 102 6.15 4.14 -7.30
CA ASP A 102 6.31 2.78 -6.74
C ASP A 102 6.15 2.73 -5.21
N SER A 103 6.73 3.69 -4.50
CA SER A 103 6.66 3.75 -3.03
C SER A 103 5.23 3.98 -2.53
N LEU A 104 4.48 4.89 -3.15
CA LEU A 104 3.11 5.22 -2.74
C LEU A 104 2.12 4.14 -3.20
N ARG A 105 2.31 3.60 -4.40
CA ARG A 105 1.54 2.47 -4.92
C ARG A 105 1.60 1.27 -3.97
N SER A 106 2.81 0.93 -3.52
CA SER A 106 3.00 -0.14 -2.54
C SER A 106 2.27 0.19 -1.23
N MET A 107 2.39 1.41 -0.70
CA MET A 107 1.70 1.80 0.55
C MET A 107 0.19 1.60 0.50
N PHE A 108 -0.46 1.91 -0.64
CA PHE A 108 -1.89 1.65 -0.82
C PHE A 108 -2.21 0.16 -0.82
N ALA A 109 -1.44 -0.67 -1.52
CA ALA A 109 -1.64 -2.12 -1.54
C ALA A 109 -1.49 -2.74 -0.15
N LYS A 110 -0.51 -2.26 0.65
CA LYS A 110 -0.30 -2.71 2.03
C LYS A 110 -1.41 -2.28 2.98
N LEU A 111 -1.93 -1.05 2.81
CA LEU A 111 -3.06 -0.56 3.58
C LEU A 111 -4.32 -1.40 3.31
N VAL A 112 -4.62 -1.68 2.04
CA VAL A 112 -5.78 -2.50 1.66
C VAL A 112 -5.65 -3.91 2.23
N SER A 113 -4.54 -4.60 1.98
CA SER A 113 -4.30 -5.96 2.49
C SER A 113 -4.32 -6.04 4.02
N SER A 114 -3.68 -5.09 4.72
CA SER A 114 -3.69 -5.06 6.19
C SER A 114 -5.08 -4.79 6.76
N SER A 115 -5.94 -4.05 6.05
CA SER A 115 -7.31 -3.78 6.51
C SER A 115 -8.25 -4.99 6.42
N ILE A 116 -7.93 -5.97 5.57
CA ILE A 116 -8.73 -7.19 5.35
C ILE A 116 -8.12 -8.44 6.02
N ASP A 117 -7.00 -8.27 6.73
CA ASP A 117 -6.31 -9.31 7.51
C ASP A 117 -6.63 -9.11 8.99
N SER A 118 -7.34 -10.03 9.64
CA SER A 118 -7.73 -9.93 11.06
C SER A 118 -6.53 -9.86 12.01
N SER A 119 -5.36 -10.34 11.60
CA SER A 119 -4.13 -10.23 12.39
C SER A 119 -3.56 -8.80 12.37
N LYS A 120 -3.96 -7.97 11.40
CA LYS A 120 -3.43 -6.62 11.17
C LYS A 120 -4.47 -5.50 11.18
N SER A 121 -5.75 -5.82 11.04
CA SER A 121 -6.83 -4.85 10.80
C SER A 121 -6.96 -3.81 11.92
N ASN A 122 -6.61 -4.17 13.16
CA ASN A 122 -6.56 -3.25 14.31
C ASN A 122 -5.51 -2.13 14.17
N TYR A 123 -4.51 -2.30 13.30
CA TYR A 123 -3.48 -1.29 13.04
C TYR A 123 -3.86 -0.41 11.85
N ALA A 124 -4.72 -0.90 10.95
CA ALA A 124 -5.19 -0.13 9.80
C ALA A 124 -6.15 0.98 10.22
N HIS A 125 -5.98 2.17 9.64
CA HIS A 125 -6.77 3.34 10.01
C HIS A 125 -7.16 4.16 8.78
N HIS A 126 -8.40 4.65 8.73
CA HIS A 126 -8.93 5.41 7.58
C HIS A 126 -8.09 6.66 7.25
N SER A 127 -7.50 7.32 8.26
CA SER A 127 -6.62 8.48 8.03
C SER A 127 -5.33 8.14 7.29
N PHE A 128 -4.92 6.86 7.22
CA PHE A 128 -3.72 6.47 6.50
C PHE A 128 -3.85 6.72 5.00
N VAL A 129 -5.07 6.65 4.45
CA VAL A 129 -5.36 7.05 3.06
C VAL A 129 -4.96 8.51 2.84
N GLU A 130 -5.37 9.40 3.75
CA GLU A 130 -5.06 10.83 3.68
C GLU A 130 -3.57 11.11 3.93
N ILE A 131 -2.92 10.36 4.83
CA ILE A 131 -1.49 10.51 5.05
C ILE A 131 -0.72 10.13 3.78
N ILE A 132 -0.99 8.97 3.17
CA ILE A 132 -0.32 8.51 1.94
C ILE A 132 -0.47 9.57 0.83
N LYS A 133 -1.67 10.14 0.64
CA LYS A 133 -1.92 11.18 -0.36
C LYS A 133 -1.09 12.44 -0.18
N ASN A 134 -0.67 12.74 1.06
CA ASN A 134 0.11 13.92 1.41
C ASN A 134 1.64 13.68 1.38
N LEU A 135 2.11 12.47 1.07
CA LEU A 135 3.53 12.15 0.98
C LEU A 135 4.06 12.33 -0.45
N SER A 136 5.31 12.79 -0.55
CA SER A 136 6.12 12.55 -1.75
C SER A 136 6.78 11.18 -1.69
N SER A 137 7.25 10.67 -2.84
CA SER A 137 8.03 9.42 -2.88
C SER A 137 9.31 9.49 -2.03
N LEU A 138 9.95 10.67 -1.95
CA LEU A 138 11.09 10.87 -1.07
C LEU A 138 10.70 10.77 0.41
N ASP A 139 9.54 11.30 0.79
CA ASP A 139 9.05 11.18 2.18
C ASP A 139 8.78 9.71 2.53
N ALA A 140 8.10 8.97 1.66
CA ALA A 140 7.84 7.54 1.86
C ALA A 140 9.15 6.74 2.00
N GLN A 141 10.14 7.00 1.15
CA GLN A 141 11.47 6.38 1.23
C GLN A 141 12.18 6.73 2.53
N ASN A 142 12.17 7.99 2.94
CA ASN A 142 12.78 8.42 4.21
C ASN A 142 12.09 7.76 5.42
N MET A 143 10.76 7.67 5.41
CA MET A 143 9.99 7.02 6.48
C MET A 143 10.29 5.52 6.57
N SER A 144 10.62 4.86 5.47
CA SER A 144 11.02 3.44 5.48
C SER A 144 12.31 3.20 6.29
N LEU A 145 13.18 4.21 6.39
CA LEU A 145 14.42 4.15 7.16
C LEU A 145 14.18 4.25 8.68
N PHE A 146 12.99 4.65 9.12
CA PHE A 146 12.68 4.75 10.53
C PHE A 146 12.77 3.37 11.18
N LYS A 147 13.63 3.26 12.19
CA LYS A 147 13.73 2.06 13.02
C LYS A 147 12.64 2.11 14.08
N THR A 148 11.78 1.10 14.11
CA THR A 148 10.75 0.89 15.13
C THR A 148 11.33 0.16 16.34
N GLU A 149 12.57 0.49 16.73
CA GLU A 149 13.14 -0.04 17.97
C GLU A 149 12.39 0.60 19.14
N GLU A 150 11.96 -0.20 20.11
CA GLU A 150 11.52 0.33 21.38
C GLU A 150 12.67 1.16 21.99
N PHE A 151 12.34 2.34 22.48
CA PHE A 151 13.26 3.17 23.23
C PHE A 151 13.90 2.33 24.35
N ARG A 152 15.18 1.98 24.20
CA ARG A 152 16.00 1.50 25.30
C ARG A 152 16.74 2.71 25.85
N PRO A 153 16.40 3.23 27.05
CA PRO A 153 17.16 4.32 27.63
C PRO A 153 18.63 3.92 27.69
N LEU A 154 19.53 4.82 27.31
CA LEU A 154 20.95 4.61 27.54
C LEU A 154 21.15 4.38 29.05
N PRO A 155 21.92 3.35 29.45
CA PRO A 155 22.30 3.17 30.84
C PRO A 155 22.90 4.48 31.40
N GLN A 156 22.56 4.82 32.64
CA GLN A 156 23.00 6.06 33.30
C GLN A 156 24.53 6.22 33.38
N ASP A 157 25.27 5.15 33.12
CA ASP A 157 26.73 5.02 33.23
C ASP A 157 27.46 4.93 31.88
N TYR A 158 26.80 5.22 30.75
CA TYR A 158 27.47 5.18 29.45
C TYR A 158 28.57 6.26 29.33
N SER A 159 29.82 5.83 29.15
CA SER A 159 30.98 6.70 28.86
C SER A 159 31.60 6.34 27.50
N PRO A 160 31.79 7.31 26.59
CA PRO A 160 32.40 7.06 25.29
C PRO A 160 33.86 6.63 25.44
N LYS A 161 34.24 5.51 24.80
CA LYS A 161 35.58 4.92 24.90
C LYS A 161 36.71 5.74 24.22
N ASN A 162 36.39 6.84 23.54
CA ASN A 162 37.37 7.70 22.88
C ASN A 162 37.08 9.19 23.17
N PRO A 163 37.98 9.93 23.85
CA PRO A 163 37.79 11.35 24.19
C PRO A 163 37.73 12.29 22.98
N GLU A 164 38.24 11.89 21.81
CA GLU A 164 38.32 12.75 20.61
C GLU A 164 37.32 12.38 19.50
N ALA A 165 36.50 11.34 19.70
CA ALA A 165 35.50 10.94 18.72
C ALA A 165 34.31 11.92 18.72
N THR A 166 34.43 13.03 17.97
CA THR A 166 33.33 13.97 17.76
C THR A 166 32.55 13.57 16.50
N ALA A 167 31.81 12.47 16.57
CA ALA A 167 30.77 12.18 15.59
C ALA A 167 29.47 12.88 16.03
N ILE A 168 29.23 14.10 15.55
CA ILE A 168 27.92 14.75 15.70
C ILE A 168 27.00 14.23 14.60
N ILE A 169 26.52 13.00 14.76
CA ILE A 169 25.16 12.68 14.35
C ILE A 169 24.34 13.08 15.57
N LYS A 170 23.61 14.21 15.54
CA LYS A 170 22.65 14.43 16.62
C LYS A 170 21.65 13.26 16.55
N PRO A 171 21.59 12.36 17.54
CA PRO A 171 20.53 11.38 17.60
C PRO A 171 19.28 12.18 17.96
N GLY A 172 18.52 12.59 16.94
CA GLY A 172 17.17 13.07 17.16
C GLY A 172 16.36 11.86 17.61
N ILE A 173 16.07 11.76 18.91
CA ILE A 173 15.14 10.77 19.44
C ILE A 173 13.78 11.12 18.84
N ILE A 174 13.38 10.46 17.75
CA ILE A 174 12.01 10.53 17.28
C ILE A 174 11.25 9.47 18.08
N GLN A 175 10.63 9.87 19.18
CA GLN A 175 9.63 9.03 19.83
C GLN A 175 8.37 9.04 18.94
N ILE A 176 8.21 8.00 18.15
CA ILE A 176 7.05 7.85 17.27
C ILE A 176 5.87 7.39 18.14
N THR A 177 4.73 8.06 17.99
CA THR A 177 3.49 7.67 18.70
C THR A 177 3.02 6.30 18.23
N HIS A 178 2.17 5.63 19.02
CA HIS A 178 1.56 4.36 18.59
C HIS A 178 0.85 4.49 17.23
N PHE A 179 0.22 5.64 16.98
CA PHE A 179 -0.38 5.95 15.68
C PHE A 179 0.67 5.97 14.55
N GLY A 180 1.82 6.62 14.77
CA GLY A 180 2.90 6.62 13.80
C GLY A 180 3.52 5.25 13.58
N ILE A 181 3.70 4.44 14.64
CA ILE A 181 4.20 3.06 14.54
C ILE A 181 3.21 2.21 13.74
N ASN A 182 1.91 2.32 14.00
CA ASN A 182 0.87 1.65 13.24
C ASN A 182 0.92 2.05 11.76
N PHE A 183 1.10 3.33 11.46
CA PHE A 183 1.25 3.79 10.08
C PHE A 183 2.46 3.16 9.38
N LEU A 184 3.63 3.19 10.02
CA LEU A 184 4.85 2.60 9.47
C LEU A 184 4.70 1.09 9.25
N THR A 185 4.09 0.39 10.20
CA THR A 185 3.88 -1.06 10.12
C THR A 185 2.83 -1.41 9.07
N THR A 186 1.71 -0.70 9.03
CA THR A 186 0.61 -0.99 8.09
C THR A 186 1.00 -0.65 6.65
N CYS A 187 1.66 0.50 6.44
CA CYS A 187 1.83 1.05 5.09
C CYS A 187 3.25 0.84 4.54
N LEU A 188 4.29 0.69 5.36
CA LEU A 188 5.68 0.61 4.89
C LEU A 188 6.32 -0.77 5.10
N LYS A 189 6.10 -1.42 6.25
CA LYS A 189 6.82 -2.65 6.66
C LYS A 189 5.87 -3.76 7.10
N PHE A 190 5.79 -4.85 6.35
CA PHE A 190 5.27 -6.10 6.94
C PHE A 190 6.32 -6.66 7.91
N ILE A 191 5.94 -6.78 9.19
CA ILE A 191 6.64 -7.57 10.20
C ILE A 191 6.37 -9.05 9.93
#